data_AF-A0A2A5HTU1-F1
#
_entry.id   AF-A0A2A5HTU1-F1
#
_cell.length_a   1.000
_cell.length_b   1.000
_cell.length_c   1.000
_cell.angle_alpha   90.00
_cell.angle_beta   90.00
_cell.angle_gamma   90.00
#
_symmetry.space_group_name_H-M   'P 1'
#
loop_
_entity.id
_entity.type
_entity.pdbx_description
1 polymer ?
#
loop_
_entity_poly.entity_id
_entity_poly.type
_entity_poly.pdbx_seq_one_letter_code
_entity_poly.pdbx_strand_id
1 'polypeptide(L)'
;MVFNSDRAKKRYSPASTFKIPHTLFALDAGLVKDEFQVFPWDGFKRNFEPHNQDQNLRSAMRNSALWVYATFAKELGEKKAKSYLQKISYGNMDPSTEHGVMSWPVAKN
;
A
#
# COMPACT_ATOMS: atom_id res chain seq x y z
N MET A 1 20.74 -22.03 -7.87
CA MET A 1 21.90 -21.18 -7.50
C MET A 1 21.38 -19.85 -6.99
N VAL A 2 21.94 -19.30 -5.92
CA VAL A 2 21.57 -17.99 -5.37
C VAL A 2 22.81 -17.10 -5.32
N PHE A 3 22.75 -15.92 -5.94
CA PHE A 3 23.82 -14.93 -5.86
C PHE A 3 23.72 -14.13 -4.55
N ASN A 4 24.83 -14.01 -3.81
CA ASN A 4 24.90 -13.30 -2.52
C ASN A 4 23.85 -13.80 -1.49
N SER A 5 24.01 -15.07 -1.08
CA SER A 5 23.09 -15.79 -0.18
C SER A 5 22.81 -15.06 1.14
N ASP A 6 23.83 -14.45 1.76
CA ASP A 6 23.67 -13.77 3.05
C ASP A 6 22.77 -12.54 2.91
N ARG A 7 22.96 -11.75 1.86
CA ARG A 7 22.08 -10.62 1.54
C ARG A 7 20.68 -11.09 1.17
N ALA A 8 20.56 -12.17 0.39
CA ALA A 8 19.27 -12.71 -0.07
C ALA A 8 18.38 -13.21 1.11
N LYS A 9 18.99 -13.67 2.20
CA LYS A 9 18.28 -14.08 3.43
C LYS A 9 17.92 -12.92 4.35
N LYS A 10 18.53 -11.75 4.19
CA LYS A 10 18.26 -10.57 5.01
C LYS A 10 16.95 -9.91 4.56
N ARG A 11 16.03 -9.72 5.51
CA ARG A 11 14.78 -8.98 5.31
C ARG A 11 15.04 -7.47 5.32
N TYR A 12 14.34 -6.75 4.45
CA TYR A 12 14.36 -5.30 4.35
C TYR A 12 12.92 -4.78 4.35
N SER A 13 12.74 -3.48 4.59
CA SER A 13 11.45 -2.84 4.34
C SER A 13 11.07 -3.08 2.88
N PRO A 14 9.83 -3.53 2.61
CA PRO A 14 9.39 -3.76 1.23
C PRO A 14 9.18 -2.44 0.47
N ALA A 15 9.05 -1.31 1.19
CA ALA A 15 8.72 -0.01 0.63
C ALA A 15 7.58 -0.13 -0.42
N SER A 16 7.77 0.40 -1.63
CA SER A 16 6.73 0.36 -2.67
C SER A 16 6.47 -1.02 -3.27
N THR A 17 7.33 -2.02 -3.05
CA THR A 17 7.05 -3.40 -3.51
C THR A 17 5.87 -4.04 -2.76
N PHE A 18 5.55 -3.54 -1.55
CA PHE A 18 4.38 -3.97 -0.78
C PHE A 18 3.04 -3.64 -1.46
N LYS A 19 3.03 -2.70 -2.41
CA LYS A 19 1.82 -2.37 -3.18
C LYS A 19 1.22 -3.59 -3.89
N ILE A 20 2.04 -4.57 -4.26
CA ILE A 20 1.58 -5.82 -4.90
C ILE A 20 0.64 -6.61 -3.97
N PRO A 21 1.07 -7.13 -2.80
CA PRO A 21 0.14 -7.82 -1.90
C PRO A 21 -0.96 -6.89 -1.37
N HIS A 22 -0.68 -5.61 -1.15
CA HIS A 22 -1.69 -4.68 -0.63
C HIS A 22 -2.87 -4.47 -1.61
N THR A 23 -2.61 -4.41 -2.92
CA THR A 23 -3.67 -4.39 -3.95
C THR A 23 -4.52 -5.67 -3.89
N LEU A 24 -3.89 -6.84 -3.70
CA LEU A 24 -4.64 -8.10 -3.56
C LEU A 24 -5.51 -8.11 -2.30
N PHE A 25 -5.01 -7.57 -1.18
CA PHE A 25 -5.78 -7.49 0.06
C PHE A 25 -6.99 -6.57 -0.09
N ALA A 26 -6.83 -5.43 -0.77
CA ALA A 26 -7.93 -4.48 -1.01
C ALA A 26 -9.03 -5.09 -1.89
N LEU A 27 -8.65 -5.83 -2.94
CA LEU A 27 -9.59 -6.56 -3.80
C LEU A 27 -10.31 -7.70 -3.03
N ASP A 28 -9.56 -8.56 -2.34
CA ASP A 28 -10.13 -9.69 -1.59
C ASP A 28 -11.03 -9.21 -0.43
N ALA A 29 -10.70 -8.08 0.17
CA ALA A 29 -11.50 -7.46 1.22
C ALA A 29 -12.76 -6.75 0.71
N GLY A 30 -12.93 -6.61 -0.61
CA GLY A 30 -14.03 -5.87 -1.23
C GLY A 30 -13.94 -4.34 -1.10
N LEU A 31 -12.76 -3.80 -0.75
CA LEU A 31 -12.52 -2.35 -0.68
C LEU A 31 -12.41 -1.72 -2.08
N VAL A 32 -11.99 -2.53 -3.05
CA VAL A 32 -11.87 -2.15 -4.45
C VAL A 32 -12.64 -3.16 -5.29
N LYS A 33 -13.46 -2.66 -6.22
CA LYS A 33 -14.26 -3.46 -7.13
C LYS A 33 -13.39 -4.15 -8.19
N ASP A 34 -12.60 -3.37 -8.90
CA ASP A 34 -11.76 -3.81 -10.02
C ASP A 34 -10.70 -2.73 -10.32
N GLU A 35 -9.85 -2.97 -11.32
CA GLU A 35 -8.77 -2.04 -11.67
C GLU A 35 -9.20 -0.76 -12.37
N PHE A 36 -10.49 -0.63 -12.72
CA PHE A 36 -11.08 0.55 -13.35
C PHE A 36 -11.76 1.47 -12.35
N GLN A 37 -11.97 1.03 -11.10
CA GLN A 37 -12.47 1.90 -10.03
C GLN A 37 -11.58 3.14 -9.91
N VAL A 38 -12.24 4.30 -9.98
CA VAL A 38 -11.60 5.61 -9.82
C VAL A 38 -11.54 5.97 -8.33
N PHE A 39 -10.37 6.37 -7.89
CA PHE A 39 -10.08 7.01 -6.61
C PHE A 39 -9.92 8.51 -6.88
N PRO A 40 -10.91 9.34 -6.48
CA PRO A 40 -10.85 10.78 -6.72
C PRO A 40 -9.69 11.42 -5.97
N TRP A 41 -9.00 12.36 -6.63
CA TRP A 41 -7.96 13.16 -6.00
C TRP A 41 -8.55 14.11 -4.97
N ASP A 42 -7.85 14.26 -3.85
CA ASP A 42 -8.22 15.13 -2.74
C ASP A 42 -7.94 16.63 -2.99
N GLY A 43 -7.42 17.00 -4.16
CA GLY A 43 -7.02 18.37 -4.47
C GLY A 43 -5.71 18.80 -3.81
N PHE A 44 -5.08 17.96 -2.98
CA PHE A 44 -3.83 18.29 -2.30
C PHE A 44 -2.64 18.10 -3.25
N LYS A 45 -1.95 19.21 -3.55
CA LYS A 45 -0.77 19.21 -4.42
C LYS A 45 0.45 18.66 -3.69
N ARG A 46 0.91 17.50 -4.16
CA ARG A 46 2.12 16.78 -3.72
C ARG A 46 3.29 17.12 -4.63
N ASN A 47 4.51 16.90 -4.13
CA ASN A 47 5.75 17.20 -4.85
C ASN A 47 5.96 16.36 -6.11
N PHE A 48 5.36 15.18 -6.18
CA PHE A 48 5.44 14.33 -7.37
C PHE A 48 4.17 14.47 -8.19
N GLU A 49 4.30 15.09 -9.36
CA GLU A 49 3.17 15.50 -10.21
C GLU A 49 2.19 14.36 -10.50
N PRO A 50 2.63 13.12 -10.83
CA PRO A 50 1.70 12.03 -11.13
C PRO A 50 0.77 11.62 -9.97
N HIS A 51 1.00 12.09 -8.74
CA HIS A 51 0.12 11.87 -7.59
C HIS A 51 -1.04 12.87 -7.51
N ASN A 52 -1.03 13.94 -8.32
CA ASN A 52 -1.96 15.08 -8.25
C ASN A 52 -3.10 14.97 -9.27
N GLN A 53 -3.69 13.79 -9.34
CA GLN A 53 -4.78 13.46 -10.26
C GLN A 53 -5.52 12.23 -9.74
N ASP A 54 -6.74 12.04 -10.23
CA ASP A 54 -7.51 10.82 -9.99
C ASP A 54 -6.69 9.59 -10.35
N GLN A 55 -6.86 8.52 -9.58
CA GLN A 55 -6.13 7.28 -9.80
C GLN A 55 -7.10 6.13 -10.03
N ASN A 56 -6.60 5.08 -10.68
CA ASN A 56 -7.17 3.74 -10.58
C ASN A 56 -6.04 2.78 -10.16
N LEU A 57 -6.30 1.48 -10.02
CA LEU A 57 -5.23 0.55 -9.60
C LEU A 57 -4.04 0.54 -10.58
N ARG A 58 -4.29 0.74 -11.89
CA ARG A 58 -3.23 0.75 -12.92
C ARG A 58 -2.31 1.96 -12.74
N SER A 59 -2.87 3.16 -12.60
CA SER A 59 -2.08 4.38 -12.41
C SER A 59 -1.46 4.46 -11.02
N ALA A 60 -2.16 4.03 -9.97
CA ALA A 60 -1.65 4.02 -8.61
C ALA A 60 -0.43 3.09 -8.46
N MET A 61 -0.48 1.91 -9.09
CA MET A 61 0.66 0.99 -9.11
C MET A 61 1.81 1.55 -9.94
N ARG A 62 1.54 2.05 -11.16
CA ARG A 62 2.56 2.61 -12.07
C ARG A 62 3.30 3.79 -11.46
N ASN A 63 2.56 4.72 -10.87
CA ASN A 63 3.09 5.98 -10.31
C ASN A 63 3.47 5.84 -8.83
N SER A 64 3.33 4.64 -8.26
CA SER A 64 3.56 4.39 -6.85
C SER A 64 2.80 5.39 -5.95
N ALA A 65 1.55 5.69 -6.29
CA ALA A 65 0.72 6.71 -5.64
C ALA A 65 0.40 6.32 -4.18
N LEU A 66 1.24 6.78 -3.24
CA LEU A 66 1.19 6.35 -1.85
C LEU A 66 -0.16 6.62 -1.18
N TRP A 67 -0.82 7.73 -1.54
CA TRP A 67 -2.06 8.15 -0.91
C TRP A 67 -3.22 7.15 -1.14
N VAL A 68 -3.28 6.50 -2.31
CA VAL A 68 -4.28 5.45 -2.59
C VAL A 68 -4.08 4.26 -1.63
N TYR A 69 -2.83 3.83 -1.45
CA TYR A 69 -2.51 2.70 -0.57
C TYR A 69 -2.63 3.05 0.91
N ALA A 70 -2.46 4.32 1.29
CA ALA A 70 -2.74 4.76 2.66
C ALA A 70 -4.23 4.62 2.98
N THR A 71 -5.13 4.94 2.03
CA THR A 71 -6.57 4.70 2.16
C THR A 71 -6.87 3.21 2.35
N PHE A 72 -6.25 2.33 1.55
CA PHE A 72 -6.41 0.88 1.73
C PHE A 72 -5.97 0.41 3.12
N ALA A 73 -4.82 0.87 3.61
CA ALA A 73 -4.35 0.51 4.95
C ALA A 73 -5.32 0.95 6.04
N LYS A 74 -5.86 2.17 5.92
CA LYS A 74 -6.83 2.74 6.86
C LYS A 74 -8.13 1.92 6.89
N GLU A 75 -8.69 1.61 5.73
CA GLU A 75 -9.95 0.87 5.61
C GLU A 75 -9.80 -0.62 5.96
N LEU A 76 -8.68 -1.23 5.60
CA LEU A 76 -8.40 -2.63 5.89
C LEU A 76 -8.20 -2.86 7.40
N GLY A 77 -7.51 -1.93 8.05
CA GLY A 77 -7.19 -1.99 9.47
C GLY A 77 -6.14 -3.06 9.82
N GLU A 78 -5.48 -2.86 10.97
CA GLU A 78 -4.32 -3.65 11.36
C GLU A 78 -4.62 -5.15 11.56
N LYS A 79 -5.77 -5.48 12.16
CA LYS A 79 -6.17 -6.88 12.41
C LYS A 79 -6.30 -7.67 11.11
N LYS A 80 -6.95 -7.10 10.09
CA LYS A 80 -7.16 -7.78 8.81
C LYS A 80 -5.86 -7.80 8.00
N ALA A 81 -5.08 -6.71 8.02
CA ALA A 81 -3.73 -6.68 7.45
C ALA A 81 -2.84 -7.79 8.03
N LYS A 82 -2.79 -7.95 9.36
CA LYS A 82 -2.06 -9.04 10.02
C LYS A 82 -2.48 -10.41 9.53
N SER A 83 -3.80 -10.65 9.45
CA SER A 83 -4.34 -11.92 8.95
C SER A 83 -3.89 -12.21 7.52
N TYR A 84 -3.92 -11.22 6.63
CA TYR A 84 -3.43 -11.40 5.26
C TYR A 84 -1.92 -11.67 5.20
N LEU A 85 -1.11 -10.90 5.93
CA LEU A 85 0.34 -11.11 5.98
C LEU A 85 0.69 -12.53 6.45
N GLN A 86 -0.05 -13.05 7.44
CA GLN A 86 0.08 -14.42 7.92
C GLN A 86 -0.32 -15.44 6.85
N LYS A 87 -1.45 -15.24 6.17
CA LYS A 87 -1.93 -16.14 5.10
C LYS A 87 -0.90 -16.36 3.98
N ILE A 88 -0.14 -15.32 3.63
CA ILE A 88 0.87 -15.39 2.56
C ILE A 88 2.31 -15.50 3.09
N SER A 89 2.50 -15.67 4.39
CA SER A 89 3.83 -15.77 5.04
C SER A 89 4.79 -14.62 4.66
N TYR A 90 4.27 -13.38 4.62
CA TYR A 90 5.04 -12.23 4.13
C TYR A 90 6.03 -11.70 5.18
N GLY A 91 7.30 -12.08 5.05
CA GLY A 91 8.40 -11.52 5.84
C GLY A 91 8.25 -11.75 7.35
N ASN A 92 8.19 -10.67 8.14
CA ASN A 92 7.97 -10.73 9.59
C ASN A 92 6.48 -10.69 9.98
N MET A 93 5.57 -10.52 9.01
CA MET A 93 4.11 -10.50 9.21
C MET A 93 3.62 -9.43 10.20
N ASP A 94 4.37 -8.34 10.31
CA ASP A 94 4.07 -7.21 11.18
C ASP A 94 3.46 -6.06 10.37
N PRO A 95 2.17 -5.74 10.54
CA PRO A 95 1.53 -4.61 9.86
C PRO A 95 1.73 -3.27 10.57
N SER A 96 2.38 -3.24 11.74
CA SER A 96 2.51 -2.03 12.53
C SER A 96 3.42 -0.99 11.85
N THR A 97 3.15 0.27 12.16
CA THR A 97 3.95 1.41 11.68
C THR A 97 4.30 2.27 12.88
N GLU A 98 5.58 2.63 13.05
CA GLU A 98 6.08 3.39 14.21
C GLU A 98 5.38 4.74 14.44
N HIS A 99 4.71 5.29 13.41
CA HIS A 99 3.99 6.58 13.48
C HIS A 99 2.48 6.48 13.16
N GLY A 100 1.91 5.28 13.12
CA GLY A 100 0.56 5.07 12.62
C GLY A 100 0.40 5.45 11.13
N VAL A 101 -0.77 5.14 10.56
CA VAL A 101 -1.11 5.41 9.14
C VAL A 101 -1.20 6.91 8.78
N MET A 102 -0.86 7.81 9.71
CA MET A 102 -1.35 9.20 9.77
C MET A 102 -0.26 10.29 9.85
N SER A 103 0.97 10.04 9.39
CA SER A 103 2.02 11.09 9.33
C SER A 103 2.02 11.92 8.03
N TRP A 104 0.99 11.80 7.19
CA TRP A 104 0.75 12.70 6.05
C TRP A 104 -0.44 13.60 6.34
N PRO A 105 -0.47 14.86 5.85
CA PRO A 105 -1.55 15.78 6.13
C PRO A 105 -2.84 15.24 5.49
N VAL A 106 -3.60 14.49 6.28
CA VAL A 106 -5.00 14.23 5.97
C VAL A 106 -5.67 15.56 6.22
N ALA A 107 -6.18 16.17 5.15
CA ALA A 107 -6.95 17.40 5.25
C ALA A 107 -7.99 17.22 6.37
N LYS A 108 -7.84 18.03 7.42
CA LYS A 108 -8.91 18.26 8.37
C LYS A 108 -10.00 18.97 7.57
N ASN A 109 -11.07 18.26 7.24
CA ASN A 109 -12.36 18.91 7.05
C ASN A 109 -12.98 19.09 8.44
#